data_AF-A0A1A9VLC1-F1
#
_entry.id   AF-A0A1A9VLC1-F1
#
_cell.length_a   1.000
_cell.length_b   1.000
_cell.length_c   1.000
_cell.angle_alpha   90.00
_cell.angle_beta   90.00
_cell.angle_gamma   90.00
#
_symmetry.space_group_name_H-M   'P 1'
#
loop_
_entity.id
_entity.type
_entity.pdbx_description
1 polymer ?
#
loop_
_entity_poly.entity_id
_entity_poly.type
_entity_poly.pdbx_seq_one_letter_code
_entity_poly.pdbx_strand_id
1 'polypeptide(L)'
;MSNSHLFLKSGFPRAPLQNGLGRYVCQLQRVTLKFCKHHGSSRGMRQFIENHLLDFAKENPGIVVYVKPRRHRTPVLVGEYLNGDREWLSCRNNTKDEILKWMQLLKTQNGSSSSLRLRKMWHTDMPSIQGPWTPFTLKSPDTNLATYPNANDSQPLDIEESATEKLIELFKKQKLNNQSVNSIDAKQPLKEVE
;
A
#
# COMPACT_ATOMS: atom_id res chain seq x y z
N MET A 1 -20.17 14.52 5.95
CA MET A 1 -20.59 13.39 6.81
C MET A 1 -19.34 12.72 7.38
N SER A 2 -19.20 12.65 8.70
CA SER A 2 -18.03 12.02 9.35
C SER A 2 -18.05 10.49 9.19
N ASN A 3 -16.88 9.90 8.97
CA ASN A 3 -16.70 8.45 8.83
C ASN A 3 -17.19 7.65 10.04
N SER A 4 -17.30 8.26 11.22
CA SER A 4 -17.79 7.63 12.44
C SER A 4 -19.29 7.33 12.43
N HIS A 5 -20.06 8.01 11.56
CA HIS A 5 -21.53 7.85 11.48
C HIS A 5 -21.98 7.06 10.24
N LEU A 6 -21.03 6.62 9.40
CA LEU A 6 -21.31 5.72 8.29
C LEU A 6 -21.24 4.28 8.79
N PHE A 7 -22.38 3.58 8.83
CA PHE A 7 -22.46 2.13 9.10
C PHE A 7 -21.94 1.28 7.93
N LEU A 8 -20.87 1.74 7.27
CA LEU A 8 -20.21 1.03 6.19
C LEU A 8 -19.12 0.12 6.77
N LYS A 9 -19.03 -1.11 6.28
CA LYS A 9 -17.93 -2.00 6.65
C LYS A 9 -16.61 -1.37 6.22
N SER A 10 -15.62 -1.36 7.11
CA SER A 10 -14.28 -0.88 6.79
C SER A 10 -13.35 -2.07 6.53
N GLY A 11 -12.45 -1.96 5.56
CA GLY A 11 -11.44 -2.97 5.29
C GLY A 11 -10.17 -2.39 4.67
N PHE A 12 -9.33 -3.29 4.16
CA PHE A 12 -8.08 -2.97 3.47
C PHE A 12 -8.13 -3.51 2.04
N PRO A 13 -7.40 -2.90 1.10
CA PRO A 13 -7.40 -3.34 -0.28
C PRO A 13 -6.72 -4.70 -0.38
N ARG A 14 -7.42 -5.68 -0.96
CA ARG A 14 -6.91 -7.03 -1.21
C ARG A 14 -7.37 -7.49 -2.59
N ALA A 15 -6.47 -8.08 -3.36
CA ALA A 15 -6.82 -8.73 -4.62
C ALA A 15 -7.37 -10.14 -4.32
N PRO A 16 -8.51 -10.56 -4.92
CA PRO A 16 -9.03 -11.91 -4.74
C PRO A 16 -8.03 -12.91 -5.31
N LEU A 17 -7.68 -13.92 -4.52
CA LEU A 17 -6.71 -14.98 -4.90
C LEU A 17 -5.40 -14.43 -5.50
N GLN A 18 -4.95 -13.25 -5.04
CA GLN A 18 -3.73 -12.58 -5.56
C GLN A 18 -3.73 -12.41 -7.09
N ASN A 19 -4.89 -12.13 -7.66
CA ASN A 19 -5.06 -11.87 -9.08
C ASN A 19 -4.08 -10.80 -9.58
N GLY A 20 -3.38 -11.09 -10.69
CA GLY A 20 -2.37 -10.20 -11.28
C GLY A 20 -0.91 -10.52 -10.94
N LEU A 21 -0.62 -11.38 -9.95
CA LEU A 21 0.77 -11.84 -9.71
C LEU A 21 1.23 -12.86 -10.76
N GLY A 22 0.38 -13.84 -11.09
CA GLY A 22 0.68 -14.87 -12.09
C GLY A 22 -0.04 -14.62 -13.41
N ARG A 23 -1.36 -14.83 -13.41
CA ARG A 23 -2.23 -14.49 -14.55
C ARG A 23 -3.41 -13.65 -14.08
N TYR A 24 -3.98 -12.89 -15.00
CA TYR A 24 -5.24 -12.19 -14.77
C TYR A 24 -6.44 -13.13 -15.00
N VAL A 25 -7.37 -13.14 -14.06
CA VAL A 25 -8.68 -13.81 -14.17
C VAL A 25 -9.78 -12.78 -13.95
N CYS A 26 -10.71 -12.67 -14.90
CA CYS A 26 -11.90 -11.82 -14.74
C CYS A 26 -12.77 -12.37 -13.61
N GLN A 27 -13.17 -11.49 -12.68
CA GLN A 27 -13.92 -11.91 -11.48
C GLN A 27 -15.42 -12.00 -11.72
N LEU A 28 -15.94 -11.33 -12.74
CA LEU A 28 -17.35 -11.38 -13.11
C LEU A 28 -17.64 -12.73 -13.79
N GLN A 29 -18.47 -13.56 -13.18
CA GLN A 29 -18.80 -14.89 -13.69
C GLN A 29 -20.08 -14.88 -14.52
N ARG A 30 -21.13 -14.23 -14.00
CA ARG A 30 -22.45 -14.20 -14.62
C ARG A 30 -23.04 -12.79 -14.60
N VAL A 31 -23.72 -12.44 -15.68
CA VAL A 31 -24.53 -11.22 -15.75
C VAL A 31 -25.95 -11.59 -16.11
N THR A 32 -26.93 -11.13 -15.32
CA THR A 32 -28.35 -11.30 -15.63
C THR A 32 -29.00 -9.95 -15.95
N LEU A 33 -29.44 -9.80 -17.20
CA LEU A 33 -30.18 -8.66 -17.71
C LEU A 33 -31.68 -8.89 -17.48
N LYS A 34 -32.27 -8.18 -16.52
CA LYS A 34 -33.71 -8.23 -16.25
C LYS A 34 -34.36 -7.00 -16.85
N PHE A 35 -35.37 -7.15 -17.71
CA PHE A 35 -36.01 -6.00 -18.38
C PHE A 35 -37.46 -6.27 -18.74
N CYS A 36 -38.25 -5.21 -18.97
CA CYS A 36 -39.62 -5.34 -19.47
C CYS A 36 -39.69 -5.14 -20.99
N LYS A 37 -40.49 -5.96 -21.67
CA LYS A 37 -40.65 -5.90 -23.14
C LYS A 37 -41.36 -4.61 -23.61
N HIS A 38 -42.30 -4.09 -22.82
CA HIS A 38 -43.22 -3.02 -23.30
C HIS A 38 -43.01 -1.69 -22.58
N HIS A 39 -42.52 -1.73 -21.33
CA HIS A 39 -42.41 -0.51 -20.54
C HIS A 39 -41.28 0.40 -21.04
N GLY A 40 -41.57 1.69 -21.19
CA GLY A 40 -40.62 2.70 -21.67
C GLY A 40 -39.34 2.79 -20.83
N SER A 41 -39.42 2.50 -19.53
CA SER A 41 -38.25 2.54 -18.64
C SER A 41 -37.16 1.50 -18.97
N SER A 42 -37.51 0.44 -19.71
CA SER A 42 -36.60 -0.59 -20.19
C SER A 42 -36.16 -0.37 -21.65
N ARG A 43 -36.43 0.80 -22.25
CA ARG A 43 -36.10 1.08 -23.66
C ARG A 43 -34.60 0.94 -23.95
N GLY A 44 -33.74 1.58 -23.15
CA GLY A 44 -32.29 1.51 -23.36
C GLY A 44 -31.73 0.10 -23.20
N MET A 45 -32.27 -0.69 -22.26
CA MET A 45 -31.87 -2.08 -22.07
C MET A 45 -32.23 -2.96 -23.27
N ARG A 46 -33.41 -2.75 -23.90
CA ARG A 46 -33.78 -3.44 -25.14
C ARG A 46 -32.84 -3.08 -26.28
N GLN A 47 -32.55 -1.79 -26.47
CA GLN A 47 -31.62 -1.33 -27.49
C GLN A 47 -30.19 -1.88 -27.28
N PHE A 48 -29.74 -2.02 -26.03
CA PHE A 48 -28.47 -2.66 -25.70
C PHE A 48 -28.48 -4.15 -26.08
N ILE A 49 -29.56 -4.87 -25.74
CA ILE A 49 -29.74 -6.29 -26.08
C ILE A 49 -29.71 -6.51 -27.59
N GLU A 50 -30.34 -5.63 -28.36
CA GLU A 50 -30.41 -5.73 -29.82
C GLU A 50 -29.07 -5.43 -30.51
N ASN A 51 -28.32 -4.42 -30.04
CA ASN A 51 -27.17 -3.88 -30.78
C ASN A 51 -25.80 -4.30 -30.23
N HIS A 52 -25.64 -4.46 -28.90
CA HIS A 52 -24.30 -4.56 -28.27
C HIS A 52 -24.07 -5.85 -27.48
N LEU A 53 -25.13 -6.60 -27.15
CA LEU A 53 -25.03 -7.77 -26.30
C LEU A 53 -24.18 -8.89 -26.89
N LEU A 54 -24.36 -9.16 -28.19
CA LEU A 54 -23.64 -10.23 -28.88
C LEU A 54 -22.13 -9.93 -28.98
N ASP A 55 -21.79 -8.67 -29.27
CA ASP A 55 -20.40 -8.25 -29.35
C ASP A 55 -19.73 -8.32 -27.98
N PHE A 56 -20.43 -7.87 -26.92
CA PHE A 56 -19.94 -8.00 -25.55
C PHE A 56 -19.68 -9.46 -25.16
N ALA A 57 -20.57 -10.39 -25.54
CA ALA A 57 -20.41 -11.82 -25.24
C ALA A 57 -19.23 -12.44 -26.01
N LYS A 58 -19.02 -12.04 -27.28
CA LYS A 58 -17.89 -12.50 -28.09
C LYS A 58 -16.55 -12.01 -27.54
N GLU A 59 -16.48 -10.75 -27.13
CA GLU A 59 -15.28 -10.17 -26.53
C GLU A 59 -14.94 -10.80 -25.17
N ASN A 60 -15.94 -11.32 -24.45
CA ASN A 60 -15.79 -11.80 -23.08
C ASN A 60 -16.31 -13.23 -22.93
N PRO A 61 -15.62 -14.23 -23.50
CA PRO A 61 -16.08 -15.62 -23.49
C PRO A 61 -16.14 -16.24 -22.08
N GLY A 62 -15.43 -15.67 -21.10
CA GLY A 62 -15.46 -16.13 -19.71
C GLY A 62 -16.69 -15.69 -18.92
N ILE A 63 -17.53 -14.81 -19.47
CA ILE A 63 -18.71 -14.25 -18.78
C ILE A 63 -19.97 -14.86 -19.37
N VAL A 64 -20.79 -15.49 -18.52
CA VAL A 64 -22.09 -16.02 -18.96
C VAL A 64 -23.17 -14.94 -18.83
N VAL A 65 -23.86 -14.64 -19.94
CA VAL A 65 -24.89 -13.61 -19.95
C VAL A 65 -26.28 -14.22 -20.08
N TYR A 66 -27.16 -13.90 -19.13
CA TYR A 66 -28.56 -14.32 -19.10
C TYR A 66 -29.49 -13.15 -19.38
N VAL A 67 -30.50 -13.39 -20.19
CA VAL A 67 -31.52 -12.40 -20.55
C VAL A 67 -32.87 -12.87 -19.99
N LYS A 68 -33.40 -12.15 -19.00
CA LYS A 68 -34.66 -12.50 -18.31
C LYS A 68 -35.73 -11.41 -18.50
N PRO A 69 -36.69 -11.58 -19.42
CA PRO A 69 -37.81 -10.66 -19.54
C PRO A 69 -38.71 -10.75 -18.29
N ARG A 70 -39.11 -9.61 -17.73
CA ARG A 70 -40.03 -9.45 -16.59
C ARG A 70 -41.11 -8.43 -16.93
N ARG A 71 -42.38 -8.82 -16.81
CA ARG A 71 -43.52 -7.91 -17.06
C ARG A 71 -43.64 -6.85 -15.96
N HIS A 72 -43.94 -5.61 -16.35
CA HIS A 72 -44.21 -4.47 -15.43
C HIS A 72 -43.17 -4.24 -14.33
N ARG A 73 -41.88 -4.55 -14.59
CA ARG A 73 -40.78 -4.27 -13.67
C ARG A 73 -39.74 -3.38 -14.33
N THR A 74 -39.07 -2.58 -13.52
CA THR A 74 -37.92 -1.76 -13.95
C THR A 74 -36.76 -2.65 -14.38
N PRO A 75 -35.91 -2.18 -15.31
CA PRO A 75 -34.76 -2.94 -15.74
C PRO A 75 -33.70 -2.97 -14.62
N VAL A 76 -33.09 -4.13 -14.43
CA VAL A 76 -32.07 -4.37 -13.41
C VAL A 76 -30.97 -5.24 -14.00
N LEU A 77 -29.75 -4.84 -13.75
CA LEU A 77 -28.54 -5.56 -14.08
C LEU A 77 -28.03 -6.27 -12.82
N VAL A 78 -27.77 -7.57 -12.91
CA VAL A 78 -27.24 -8.35 -11.79
C VAL A 78 -25.91 -8.97 -12.18
N GLY A 79 -24.83 -8.55 -11.53
CA GLY A 79 -23.51 -9.15 -11.67
C GLY A 79 -23.26 -10.14 -10.54
N GLU A 80 -22.77 -11.34 -10.86
CA GLU A 80 -22.34 -12.34 -9.89
C GLU A 80 -20.85 -12.62 -10.09
N TYR A 81 -20.09 -12.53 -8.99
CA TYR A 81 -18.64 -12.68 -9.00
C TYR A 81 -18.20 -14.07 -8.51
N LEU A 82 -16.95 -14.43 -8.78
CA LEU A 82 -16.37 -15.72 -8.38
C LEU A 82 -16.33 -15.95 -6.87
N ASN A 83 -16.25 -14.88 -6.07
CA ASN A 83 -16.29 -14.96 -4.61
C ASN A 83 -17.71 -15.22 -4.05
N GLY A 84 -18.73 -15.27 -4.91
CA GLY A 84 -20.14 -15.45 -4.55
C GLY A 84 -20.90 -14.13 -4.33
N ASP A 85 -20.23 -12.98 -4.37
CA ASP A 85 -20.89 -11.69 -4.22
C ASP A 85 -21.81 -11.40 -5.41
N ARG A 86 -22.87 -10.65 -5.12
CA ARG A 86 -23.87 -10.24 -6.10
C ARG A 86 -24.11 -8.76 -6.02
N GLU A 87 -24.06 -8.10 -7.16
CA GLU A 87 -24.30 -6.66 -7.26
C GLU A 87 -25.53 -6.39 -8.11
N TRP A 88 -26.37 -5.50 -7.60
CA TRP A 88 -27.64 -5.13 -8.20
C TRP A 88 -27.57 -3.66 -8.63
N LEU A 89 -27.66 -3.43 -9.94
CA LEU A 89 -27.67 -2.09 -10.51
C LEU A 89 -29.04 -1.82 -11.14
N SER A 90 -29.69 -0.75 -10.70
CA SER A 90 -30.91 -0.26 -11.34
C SER A 90 -30.55 0.46 -12.64
N CYS A 91 -31.19 0.10 -13.74
CA CYS A 91 -30.96 0.72 -15.05
C CYS A 91 -32.19 1.47 -15.57
N ARG A 92 -33.02 2.00 -14.65
CA ARG A 92 -34.31 2.63 -15.01
C ARG A 92 -34.05 3.90 -15.83
N ASN A 93 -34.60 3.93 -17.05
CA ASN A 93 -34.44 5.04 -18.01
C ASN A 93 -33.00 5.29 -18.47
N ASN A 94 -32.07 4.36 -18.22
CA ASN A 94 -30.71 4.50 -18.71
C ASN A 94 -30.69 4.35 -20.24
N THR A 95 -29.79 5.08 -20.89
CA THR A 95 -29.50 4.93 -22.32
C THR A 95 -28.71 3.65 -22.59
N LYS A 96 -28.67 3.19 -23.85
CA LYS A 96 -27.87 1.99 -24.21
C LYS A 96 -26.39 2.16 -23.88
N ASP A 97 -25.85 3.37 -24.05
CA ASP A 97 -24.43 3.68 -23.83
C ASP A 97 -24.09 3.73 -22.34
N GLU A 98 -25.01 4.23 -21.50
CA GLU A 98 -24.88 4.12 -20.05
C GLU A 98 -24.89 2.67 -19.59
N ILE A 99 -25.78 1.83 -20.16
CA ILE A 99 -25.82 0.40 -19.83
C ILE A 99 -24.51 -0.27 -20.23
N LEU A 100 -23.93 0.06 -21.38
CA LEU A 100 -22.61 -0.41 -21.78
C LEU A 100 -21.53 -0.02 -20.73
N LYS A 101 -21.54 1.23 -20.25
CA LYS A 101 -20.62 1.68 -19.18
C LYS A 101 -20.81 0.89 -17.89
N TRP A 102 -22.06 0.62 -17.49
CA TRP A 102 -22.35 -0.22 -16.32
C TRP A 102 -21.87 -1.66 -16.50
N MET A 103 -22.04 -2.24 -17.69
CA MET A 103 -21.50 -3.57 -18.02
C MET A 103 -19.97 -3.60 -17.94
N GLN A 104 -19.30 -2.58 -18.46
CA GLN A 104 -17.85 -2.45 -18.37
C GLN A 104 -17.38 -2.30 -16.91
N LEU A 105 -18.09 -1.52 -16.10
CA LEU A 105 -17.83 -1.37 -14.68
C LEU A 105 -17.97 -2.70 -13.93
N LEU A 106 -19.04 -3.46 -14.19
CA LEU A 106 -19.19 -4.81 -13.61
C LEU A 106 -18.04 -5.74 -13.99
N LYS A 107 -17.55 -5.65 -15.24
CA LYS A 107 -16.45 -6.49 -15.72
C LYS A 107 -15.12 -6.14 -15.05
N THR A 108 -14.84 -4.86 -14.81
CA THR A 108 -13.54 -4.41 -14.29
C THR A 108 -13.42 -4.55 -12.77
N GLN A 109 -14.53 -4.55 -12.05
CA GLN A 109 -14.51 -4.72 -10.60
C GLN A 109 -14.44 -6.18 -10.15
N ASN A 110 -14.11 -6.38 -8.88
CA ASN A 110 -13.97 -7.69 -8.24
C ASN A 110 -15.10 -8.01 -7.24
N GLY A 111 -16.08 -7.12 -7.10
CA GLY A 111 -17.15 -7.14 -6.12
C GLY A 111 -17.79 -5.76 -6.01
N SER A 112 -18.71 -5.56 -5.06
CA SER A 112 -19.38 -4.26 -4.89
C SER A 112 -18.42 -3.21 -4.34
N SER A 113 -17.95 -2.31 -5.21
CA SER A 113 -16.97 -1.26 -4.88
C SER A 113 -17.46 -0.29 -3.79
N SER A 114 -18.78 -0.03 -3.72
CA SER A 114 -19.39 0.88 -2.74
C SER A 114 -19.64 0.24 -1.36
N SER A 115 -19.45 -1.07 -1.22
CA SER A 115 -19.81 -1.79 0.01
C SER A 115 -18.81 -1.62 1.15
N LEU A 116 -17.57 -1.22 0.82
CA LEU A 116 -16.45 -1.25 1.75
C LEU A 116 -15.65 0.05 1.72
N ARG A 117 -15.40 0.63 2.90
CA ARG A 117 -14.52 1.78 3.06
C ARG A 117 -13.09 1.28 3.26
N LEU A 118 -12.20 1.68 2.37
CA LEU A 118 -10.79 1.39 2.51
C LEU A 118 -10.18 2.26 3.61
N ARG A 119 -9.46 1.63 4.55
CA ARG A 119 -8.69 2.31 5.61
C ARG A 119 -7.35 2.82 5.09
N LYS A 120 -6.74 2.11 4.15
CA LYS A 120 -5.50 2.46 3.46
C LYS A 120 -5.70 2.23 1.97
N MET A 121 -5.03 3.00 1.13
CA MET A 121 -5.11 2.86 -0.33
C MET A 121 -4.02 1.93 -0.89
N TRP A 122 -3.22 1.33 -0.01
CA TRP A 122 -2.14 0.41 -0.34
C TRP A 122 -2.16 -0.78 0.61
N HIS A 123 -1.56 -1.87 0.16
CA HIS A 123 -1.39 -3.08 0.94
C HIS A 123 -0.12 -3.80 0.49
N THR A 124 0.62 -4.35 1.45
CA THR A 124 1.76 -5.23 1.24
C THR A 124 1.70 -6.33 2.30
N ASP A 125 2.02 -7.56 1.91
CA ASP A 125 2.20 -8.67 2.85
C ASP A 125 3.60 -8.60 3.52
N MET A 126 4.58 -7.97 2.87
CA MET A 126 5.94 -7.76 3.41
C MET A 126 6.25 -6.26 3.55
N PRO A 127 6.04 -5.65 4.73
CA PRO A 127 6.21 -4.20 4.92
C PRO A 127 7.66 -3.73 5.13
N SER A 128 8.58 -4.59 5.61
CA SER A 128 10.00 -4.25 5.78
C SER A 128 10.88 -5.29 5.07
N ILE A 129 12.03 -4.87 4.56
CA ILE A 129 13.00 -5.74 3.88
C ILE A 129 14.18 -6.07 4.80
N GLN A 130 14.68 -5.09 5.57
CA GLN A 130 15.85 -5.23 6.45
C GLN A 130 15.47 -5.62 7.90
N GLY A 131 14.18 -5.81 8.16
CA GLY A 131 13.63 -6.03 9.49
C GLY A 131 12.86 -4.80 10.00
N PRO A 132 11.78 -5.00 10.78
CA PRO A 132 11.07 -3.88 11.38
C PRO A 132 11.94 -3.22 12.46
N TRP A 133 11.77 -1.91 12.63
CA TRP A 133 12.39 -1.22 13.75
C TRP A 133 11.93 -1.83 15.08
N THR A 134 12.88 -2.05 15.98
CA THR A 134 12.63 -2.39 17.38
C THR A 134 13.33 -1.38 18.28
N PRO A 135 12.88 -1.18 19.53
CA PRO A 135 13.52 -0.26 20.47
C PRO A 135 15.00 -0.54 20.74
N PHE A 136 15.50 -1.74 20.39
CA PHE A 136 16.90 -2.15 20.58
C PHE A 136 17.74 -2.05 19.29
N THR A 137 17.16 -1.71 18.14
CA THR A 137 17.88 -1.68 16.85
C THR A 137 19.09 -0.75 16.85
N LEU A 138 18.97 0.40 17.52
CA LEU A 138 20.00 1.43 17.57
C LEU A 138 20.64 1.54 18.96
N LYS A 139 20.49 0.52 19.80
CA LYS A 139 21.11 0.48 21.13
C LYS A 139 22.39 -0.35 21.08
N SER A 140 23.44 0.13 21.75
CA SER A 140 24.64 -0.67 21.93
C SER A 140 24.33 -1.90 22.79
N PRO A 141 24.91 -3.07 22.49
CA PRO A 141 24.73 -4.28 23.29
C PRO A 141 25.15 -4.11 24.75
N ASP A 142 26.07 -3.16 25.01
CA ASP A 142 26.61 -2.85 26.34
C ASP A 142 25.51 -2.48 27.35
N THR A 143 24.44 -1.83 26.87
CA THR A 143 23.30 -1.44 27.70
C THR A 143 22.57 -2.63 28.34
N ASN A 144 22.69 -3.85 27.79
CA ASN A 144 22.06 -5.04 28.37
C ASN A 144 22.76 -5.54 29.65
N LEU A 145 24.04 -5.23 29.81
CA LEU A 145 24.85 -5.63 30.98
C LEU A 145 24.86 -4.56 32.07
N ALA A 146 24.45 -3.34 31.74
CA ALA A 146 24.48 -2.22 32.66
C ALA A 146 23.44 -2.38 33.79
N THR A 147 23.89 -2.22 35.04
CA THR A 147 23.00 -2.09 36.20
C THR A 147 22.63 -0.63 36.39
N TYR A 148 21.35 -0.30 36.30
CA TYR A 148 20.87 1.07 36.49
C TYR A 148 20.60 1.39 37.97
N PRO A 149 20.88 2.64 38.42
CA PRO A 149 21.35 3.80 37.67
C PRO A 149 22.88 3.79 37.43
N ASN A 150 23.30 4.03 36.18
CA ASN A 150 24.71 4.12 35.79
C ASN A 150 25.10 5.60 35.61
N ALA A 151 26.16 6.04 36.31
CA ALA A 151 26.65 7.41 36.22
C ALA A 151 27.18 7.75 34.83
N ASN A 152 27.80 6.79 34.14
CA ASN A 152 28.37 7.01 32.81
C ASN A 152 27.28 7.29 31.76
N ASP A 153 26.19 6.52 31.77
CA ASP A 153 25.07 6.71 30.85
C ASP A 153 24.23 7.97 31.19
N SER A 154 24.39 8.51 32.40
CA SER A 154 23.72 9.74 32.84
C SER A 154 24.45 11.00 32.41
N GLN A 155 25.70 10.89 31.95
CA GLN A 155 26.46 12.03 31.46
C GLN A 155 25.94 12.45 30.07
N PRO A 156 25.82 13.76 29.79
CA PRO A 156 25.53 14.24 28.45
C PRO A 156 26.60 13.76 27.46
N LEU A 157 26.19 13.32 26.27
CA LEU A 157 27.12 12.87 25.22
C LEU A 157 27.95 14.02 24.65
N ASP A 158 27.36 15.21 24.55
CA ASP A 158 27.98 16.41 24.00
C ASP A 158 28.41 17.35 25.15
N ILE A 159 29.40 16.93 25.93
CA ILE A 159 30.08 17.82 26.87
C ILE A 159 31.18 18.54 26.10
N GLU A 160 31.01 19.84 25.90
CA GLU A 160 32.07 20.70 25.42
C GLU A 160 33.23 20.70 26.43
N GLU A 161 34.45 20.46 25.95
CA GLU A 161 35.63 20.49 26.81
C GLU A 161 35.78 21.87 27.46
N SER A 162 36.01 21.88 28.77
CA SER A 162 36.30 23.11 29.49
C SER A 162 37.55 23.78 28.92
N ALA A 163 37.62 25.11 28.98
CA ALA A 163 38.83 25.85 28.58
C ALA A 163 40.08 25.34 29.30
N THR A 164 39.94 24.86 30.54
CA THR A 164 41.02 24.25 31.32
C THR A 164 41.45 22.88 30.81
N GLU A 165 40.49 22.02 30.46
CA GLU A 165 40.74 20.71 29.88
C GLU A 165 41.44 20.83 28.52
N LYS A 166 40.99 21.78 27.68
CA LYS A 166 41.66 22.14 26.42
C LYS A 166 43.12 22.53 26.64
N LEU A 167 43.41 23.38 27.63
CA LEU A 167 44.79 23.78 27.95
C LEU A 167 45.64 22.59 28.44
N ILE A 168 45.06 21.71 29.27
CA ILE A 168 45.74 20.50 29.75
C ILE A 168 46.05 19.56 28.57
N GLU A 169 45.10 19.39 27.65
CA GLU A 169 45.26 18.56 26.46
C GLU A 169 46.32 19.13 25.51
N LEU A 170 46.31 20.44 25.26
CA LEU A 170 47.34 21.16 24.52
C LEU A 170 48.74 20.98 25.15
N PHE A 171 48.83 21.07 26.47
CA PHE A 171 50.09 20.87 27.18
C PHE A 171 50.60 19.43 27.08
N LYS A 172 49.70 18.44 27.19
CA LYS A 172 50.05 17.02 26.97
C LYS A 172 50.54 16.78 25.54
N LYS A 173 49.85 17.32 24.54
CA LYS A 173 50.25 17.29 23.13
C LYS A 173 51.64 17.90 22.94
N GLN A 174 51.93 19.04 23.57
CA GLN A 174 53.24 19.69 23.54
C GLN A 174 54.35 18.81 24.15
N LYS A 175 54.10 18.17 25.30
CA LYS A 175 55.06 17.24 25.92
C LYS A 175 55.36 16.03 25.04
N LEU A 176 54.34 15.43 24.44
CA LEU A 176 54.51 14.31 23.51
C LEU A 176 55.31 14.72 22.28
N ASN A 177 55.02 15.90 21.71
CA ASN A 177 55.81 16.46 20.61
C ASN A 177 57.27 16.67 21.03
N ASN A 178 57.55 17.29 22.18
CA ASN A 178 58.92 17.49 22.65
C ASN A 178 59.66 16.17 22.92
N GLN A 179 58.98 15.15 23.46
CA GLN A 179 59.54 13.82 23.63
C GLN A 179 59.85 13.15 22.27
N SER A 180 58.97 13.32 21.27
CA SER A 180 59.22 12.81 19.92
C SER A 180 60.41 13.50 19.25
N VAL A 181 60.53 14.84 19.36
CA VAL A 181 61.65 15.63 18.83
C VAL A 181 62.97 15.23 19.49
N ASN A 182 63.00 15.14 20.81
CA ASN A 182 64.19 14.67 21.55
C ASN A 182 64.61 13.24 21.15
N SER A 183 63.66 12.37 20.79
CA SER A 183 63.96 11.01 20.33
C SER A 183 64.46 10.95 18.87
N ILE A 184 64.17 11.97 18.06
CA ILE A 184 64.62 12.11 16.67
C ILE A 184 66.03 12.72 16.64
N ASP A 185 66.28 13.74 17.46
CA ASP A 185 67.60 14.39 17.60
C ASP A 185 68.64 13.44 18.20
N ALA A 186 68.25 12.57 19.13
CA ALA A 186 69.12 11.53 19.68
C ALA A 186 69.53 10.43 18.67
N LYS A 187 68.91 10.39 17.48
CA LYS A 187 69.20 9.41 16.42
C LYS A 187 69.98 9.97 15.23
N GLN A 188 70.29 11.28 15.19
CA GLN A 188 71.18 11.84 14.16
C GLN A 188 72.65 11.72 14.62
N PRO A 189 73.51 10.91 13.96
CA PRO A 189 74.93 10.89 14.27
C PRO A 189 75.58 12.20 13.82
N LEU A 190 76.34 12.82 14.73
CA LEU A 190 77.21 13.97 14.45
C LEU A 190 78.17 13.57 13.31
N LYS A 191 77.98 14.15 12.12
CA LYS A 191 79.00 14.10 11.07
C LYS A 191 80.13 15.03 11.49
N GLU A 192 81.24 14.44 11.93
CA GLU A 192 82.51 15.15 12.09
C GLU A 192 82.93 15.74 10.74
N VAL A 193 83.28 17.02 10.78
CA VAL A 193 83.72 17.84 9.64
C VAL A 193 85.24 17.66 9.52
N GLU A 194 85.72 17.25 8.34
CA GLU A 194 87.15 17.25 7.96
C GLU A 194 87.74 18.67 7.87
#